data_AF-V4Y1P3-F1
#
_entry.id   AF-V4Y1P3-F1
#
_cell.length_a   1.000
_cell.length_b   1.000
_cell.length_c   1.000
_cell.angle_alpha   90.00
_cell.angle_beta   90.00
_cell.angle_gamma   90.00
#
_symmetry.space_group_name_H-M   'P 1'
#
loop_
_entity.id
_entity.type
_entity.pdbx_description
1 polymer ?
#
loop_
_entity_poly.entity_id
_entity_poly.type
_entity_poly.pdbx_seq_one_letter_code
_entity_poly.pdbx_strand_id
1 'polypeptide(L)'
;IAVTIERMYNPTKPDAGPWYGLTRPQREALTAAVENGYYALPREISTKELADGFGISDQAMTERLRRGITALVSNTLLAVDDEE
;
A
#
# COMPACT_ATOMS: atom_id res chain seq x y z
N ILE A 1 -13.33 -27.17 20.35
CA ILE A 1 -12.88 -27.47 18.97
C ILE A 1 -11.38 -27.21 18.95
N ALA A 2 -10.56 -28.22 18.62
CA ALA A 2 -9.12 -28.02 18.47
C ALA A 2 -8.86 -27.43 17.08
N VAL A 3 -8.09 -26.35 17.02
CA VAL A 3 -7.67 -25.73 15.76
C VAL A 3 -6.24 -26.16 15.51
N THR A 4 -6.00 -26.83 14.38
CA THR A 4 -4.67 -27.20 13.90
C THR A 4 -4.35 -26.33 12.69
N ILE A 5 -3.21 -25.63 12.74
CA ILE A 5 -2.74 -24.81 11.61
C ILE A 5 -1.87 -25.70 10.72
N GLU A 6 -2.36 -26.06 9.53
CA GLU A 6 -1.61 -26.88 8.56
C GLU A 6 -0.52 -26.08 7.83
N ARG A 7 -0.80 -24.83 7.47
CA ARG A 7 0.16 -23.95 6.77
C ARG A 7 -0.21 -22.49 7.01
N MET A 8 0.79 -21.69 7.35
CA MET A 8 0.66 -20.23 7.40
C MET A 8 1.30 -19.68 6.12
N TYR A 9 0.47 -19.25 5.17
CA TYR A 9 0.96 -18.53 4.00
C TYR A 9 1.12 -17.06 4.39
N ASN A 10 2.37 -16.60 4.43
CA ASN A 10 2.65 -15.17 4.49
C ASN A 10 2.83 -14.72 3.03
N PRO A 11 1.85 -14.05 2.40
CA PRO A 11 1.96 -13.56 1.01
C PRO A 11 2.94 -12.38 0.90
N THR A 12 3.88 -12.26 1.83
CA THR A 12 4.78 -11.12 1.96
C THR A 12 6.21 -11.62 2.04
N LYS A 13 7.16 -10.89 1.43
CA LYS A 13 8.58 -11.26 1.57
C LYS A 13 8.91 -11.43 3.06
N PRO A 14 9.65 -12.48 3.47
CA PRO A 14 9.97 -12.73 4.88
C PRO A 14 10.63 -11.53 5.58
N ASP A 15 11.32 -10.67 4.82
CA ASP A 15 12.01 -9.46 5.25
C ASP A 15 11.24 -8.16 4.99
N ALA A 16 10.05 -8.21 4.37
CA ALA A 16 9.22 -7.02 4.11
C ALA A 16 8.85 -6.27 5.40
N GLY A 17 8.92 -6.95 6.55
CA GLY A 17 8.51 -6.38 7.83
C GLY A 17 6.99 -6.14 7.88
N PRO A 18 6.50 -5.48 8.95
CA PRO A 18 5.07 -5.25 9.11
C PRO A 18 4.51 -4.39 7.96
N TRP A 19 3.23 -4.59 7.63
CA TRP A 19 2.51 -3.79 6.63
C TRP A 19 3.10 -3.85 5.21
N TYR A 20 3.66 -4.98 4.79
CA TYR A 20 4.15 -5.16 3.41
C TYR A 20 5.30 -4.19 3.04
N GLY A 21 6.15 -3.83 4.02
CA GLY A 21 7.24 -2.86 3.84
C GLY A 21 6.81 -1.40 3.75
N LEU A 22 5.54 -1.10 4.06
CA LEU A 22 5.04 0.27 4.05
C LEU A 22 5.43 1.02 5.33
N THR A 23 5.99 2.21 5.15
CA THR A 23 6.03 3.21 6.22
C THR A 23 4.62 3.65 6.59
N ARG A 24 4.41 4.09 7.85
CA ARG A 24 3.11 4.61 8.30
C ARG A 24 2.52 5.68 7.36
N PRO A 25 3.27 6.71 6.91
CA PRO A 25 2.72 7.71 5.99
C PRO A 25 2.31 7.12 4.64
N GLN A 26 3.05 6.15 4.09
CA GLN A 26 2.67 5.50 2.83
C GLN A 26 1.37 4.71 2.99
N ARG A 27 1.25 3.94 4.07
CA ARG A 27 0.02 3.19 4.37
C ARG A 27 -1.19 4.12 4.50
N GLU A 28 -1.05 5.19 5.28
CA GLU A 28 -2.13 6.17 5.48
C GLU A 28 -2.53 6.84 4.16
N ALA A 29 -1.55 7.24 3.33
CA ALA A 29 -1.84 7.84 2.02
C ALA A 29 -2.54 6.87 1.06
N LEU A 30 -2.09 5.61 0.98
CA LEU A 30 -2.74 4.60 0.13
C LEU A 30 -4.15 4.26 0.60
N THR A 31 -4.34 4.15 1.93
CA THR A 31 -5.65 3.88 2.54
C THR A 31 -6.61 5.01 2.19
N ALA A 32 -6.23 6.26 2.46
CA ALA A 32 -7.04 7.42 2.14
C ALA A 32 -7.31 7.55 0.62
N ALA A 33 -6.33 7.25 -0.23
CA ALA A 33 -6.54 7.27 -1.68
C ALA A 33 -7.62 6.26 -2.12
N VAL A 34 -7.60 5.03 -1.60
CA VAL A 34 -8.63 4.03 -1.92
C VAL A 34 -9.98 4.43 -1.36
N GLU A 35 -10.05 4.82 -0.09
CA GLU A 35 -11.30 5.16 0.60
C GLU A 35 -12.01 6.38 0.02
N ASN A 36 -11.25 7.34 -0.53
CA ASN A 36 -11.80 8.57 -1.12
C ASN A 36 -11.93 8.49 -2.65
N GLY A 37 -11.80 7.29 -3.25
CA GLY A 37 -12.04 7.10 -4.68
C GLY A 37 -10.98 7.70 -5.61
N TYR A 38 -9.73 7.88 -5.13
CA TYR A 38 -8.61 8.34 -5.96
C TYR A 38 -8.30 7.35 -7.10
N TYR A 39 -8.51 6.05 -6.84
CA TYR A 39 -8.36 4.97 -7.82
C TYR A 39 -9.69 4.53 -8.46
N ALA A 40 -10.80 5.22 -8.18
CA ALA A 40 -12.09 4.93 -8.79
C ALA A 40 -12.12 5.31 -10.28
N LEU A 41 -13.08 4.75 -11.02
CA LEU A 41 -13.33 5.06 -12.42
C LEU A 41 -14.82 5.44 -12.59
N PRO A 42 -15.16 6.73 -12.79
CA PRO A 42 -14.27 7.91 -12.83
C PRO A 42 -13.65 8.23 -11.47
N ARG A 43 -12.52 8.96 -11.47
CA ARG A 43 -11.82 9.38 -10.25
C ARG A 43 -12.69 10.38 -9.46
N GLU A 44 -12.82 10.15 -8.14
CA GLU A 44 -13.70 10.94 -7.27
C GLU A 44 -12.96 12.06 -6.52
N ILE A 45 -11.66 11.91 -6.29
CA ILE A 45 -10.81 12.93 -5.64
C ILE A 45 -9.50 13.12 -6.42
N SER A 46 -9.04 14.37 -6.52
CA SER A 46 -7.73 14.70 -7.10
C SER A 46 -6.59 14.45 -6.11
N THR A 47 -5.36 14.36 -6.63
CA THR A 47 -4.17 14.24 -5.78
C THR A 47 -3.98 15.46 -4.89
N LYS A 48 -4.35 16.66 -5.38
CA LYS A 48 -4.30 17.91 -4.62
C LYS A 48 -5.27 17.88 -3.44
N GLU A 49 -6.53 17.51 -3.65
CA GLU A 49 -7.52 17.42 -2.57
C GLU A 49 -7.10 16.38 -1.53
N LEU A 50 -6.52 15.25 -1.97
CA LEU A 50 -5.94 14.27 -1.06
C LEU A 50 -4.75 14.87 -0.29
N ALA A 51 -3.86 15.62 -0.93
CA ALA A 51 -2.70 16.26 -0.31
C ALA A 51 -3.10 17.31 0.73
N ASP A 52 -4.15 18.08 0.46
CA ASP A 52 -4.71 19.09 1.35
C ASP A 52 -5.15 18.45 2.68
N GLY A 53 -5.77 17.26 2.64
CA GLY A 53 -6.14 16.50 3.84
C GLY A 53 -4.98 16.05 4.71
N PHE A 54 -3.75 16.02 4.17
CA PHE A 54 -2.53 15.64 4.88
C PHE A 54 -1.62 16.84 5.19
N GLY A 55 -2.01 18.06 4.79
CA GLY A 55 -1.21 19.27 4.98
C GLY A 55 0.15 19.22 4.27
N ILE A 56 0.22 18.58 3.10
CA ILE A 56 1.45 18.46 2.29
C ILE A 56 1.22 18.95 0.87
N SER A 57 2.30 19.14 0.10
CA SER A 57 2.18 19.47 -1.31
C SER A 57 1.64 18.30 -2.13
N ASP A 58 0.98 18.62 -3.24
CA ASP A 58 0.51 17.65 -4.24
C ASP A 58 1.67 16.75 -4.75
N GLN A 59 2.85 17.34 -4.99
CA GLN A 59 4.05 16.59 -5.36
C GLN A 59 4.46 15.61 -4.26
N ALA A 60 4.44 16.01 -2.98
CA ALA A 60 4.78 15.13 -1.88
C ALA A 60 3.77 13.98 -1.73
N MET A 61 2.48 14.22 -1.99
CA MET A 61 1.46 13.18 -2.01
C MET A 61 1.66 12.21 -3.17
N THR A 62 1.88 12.72 -4.38
CA THR A 62 2.17 11.92 -5.58
C THR A 62 3.36 10.98 -5.35
N GLU A 63 4.48 11.52 -4.85
CA GLU A 63 5.68 10.75 -4.55
C GLU A 63 5.47 9.72 -3.45
N ARG A 64 4.65 10.04 -2.44
CA ARG A 64 4.29 9.11 -1.36
C ARG A 64 3.44 7.95 -1.85
N LEU A 65 2.43 8.22 -2.69
CA LEU A 65 1.59 7.19 -3.32
C LEU A 65 2.42 6.29 -4.23
N ARG A 66 3.31 6.88 -5.06
CA ARG A 66 4.20 6.12 -5.95
C ARG A 66 5.09 5.16 -5.15
N ARG A 67 5.82 5.68 -4.16
CA ARG A 67 6.67 4.83 -3.30
C ARG A 67 5.86 3.79 -2.53
N GLY A 68 4.66 4.15 -2.08
CA GLY A 68 3.75 3.22 -1.40
C GLY A 68 3.34 2.06 -2.31
N ILE A 69 2.83 2.33 -3.52
CA ILE A 69 2.45 1.28 -4.48
C ILE A 69 3.66 0.40 -4.82
N THR A 70 4.83 0.99 -5.11
CA THR A 70 6.03 0.21 -5.41
C THR A 70 6.40 -0.71 -4.26
N ALA A 71 6.45 -0.21 -3.02
CA ALA A 71 6.75 -1.04 -1.86
C ALA A 71 5.71 -2.16 -1.66
N LEU A 72 4.42 -1.83 -1.77
CA LEU A 72 3.35 -2.82 -1.61
C LEU A 72 3.47 -3.92 -2.66
N VAL A 73 3.57 -3.57 -3.94
CA VAL A 73 3.64 -4.53 -5.06
C VAL A 73 4.92 -5.37 -4.98
N SER A 74 6.08 -4.75 -4.72
CA SER A 74 7.35 -5.46 -4.57
C SER A 74 7.33 -6.49 -3.44
N ASN A 75 6.63 -6.19 -2.35
CA ASN A 75 6.58 -7.06 -1.18
C ASN A 75 5.41 -8.04 -1.17
N THR A 76 4.48 -7.97 -2.13
CA THR A 76 3.28 -8.85 -2.17
C THR A 76 3.13 -9.64 -3.46
N LEU A 77 3.36 -9.01 -4.61
CA LEU A 77 3.13 -9.62 -5.93
C LEU A 77 4.43 -10.04 -6.58
N LEU A 78 5.48 -9.22 -6.49
CA LEU A 78 6.82 -9.54 -7.03
C LEU A 78 7.68 -10.30 -6.02
N ALA A 79 7.08 -10.70 -4.90
CA ALA A 79 7.74 -11.45 -3.84
C ALA A 79 7.85 -12.93 -4.13
N VAL A 80 6.97 -13.43 -4.99
CA VAL A 80 6.81 -14.85 -5.32
C VAL A 80 7.57 -15.27 -6.58
N ASP A 81 8.14 -14.32 -7.33
CA ASP A 81 8.89 -14.59 -8.56
C ASP A 81 10.36 -15.00 -8.31
N ASP A 82 10.82 -14.98 -7.06
CA ASP A 82 12.19 -15.37 -6.67
C ASP A 82 12.32 -16.88 -6.33
N GLU A 83 11.22 -17.66 -6.39
CA GLU A 83 11.17 -19.10 -6.04
C GLU A 83 11.00 -20.06 -7.25
N GLU A 84 11.34 -19.63 -8.48
CA GLU A 84 11.31 -20.49 -9.69
C GLU A 84 12.68 -21.07 -10.09
#